data_AF-A0A538Q611-F1
#
_entry.id   AF-A0A538Q611-F1
#
_cell.length_a   1.000
_cell.length_b   1.000
_cell.length_c   1.000
_cell.angle_alpha   90.00
_cell.angle_beta   90.00
_cell.angle_gamma   90.00
#
_symmetry.space_group_name_H-M   'P 1'
#
loop_
_entity.id
_entity.type
_entity.pdbx_description
1 polymer ?
#
loop_
_entity_poly.entity_id
_entity_poly.type
_entity_poly.pdbx_seq_one_letter_code
_entity_poly.pdbx_strand_id
1 'polypeptide(L)'
;MSPDSLLDLWRSALTVAAAVSAPFLITGLVVGLTVAVIQTATQLQESILTFVPKLAAALIVIALAGHWMLDKLGRFTTAAFTAQTESQTDLAAEVAATTPSP
;
A
#
# COMPACT_ATOMS: atom_id res chain seq x y z
N MET A 1 -5.42 -1.38 24.66
CA MET A 1 -5.80 -0.85 23.34
C MET A 1 -7.29 -0.56 23.37
N SER A 2 -7.71 0.71 23.31
CA SER A 2 -9.11 1.00 23.07
C SER A 2 -9.47 0.52 21.64
N PRO A 3 -10.69 0.03 21.41
CA PRO A 3 -11.15 -0.37 20.08
C PRO A 3 -10.98 0.73 19.03
N ASP A 4 -11.01 1.99 19.45
CA ASP A 4 -10.89 3.17 18.59
C ASP A 4 -9.51 3.30 17.94
N SER A 5 -8.42 3.09 18.70
CA SER A 5 -7.05 3.18 18.16
C SER A 5 -6.76 2.10 17.11
N LEU A 6 -7.32 0.90 17.28
CA LEU A 6 -7.23 -0.17 16.30
C LEU A 6 -7.99 0.20 15.02
N LEU A 7 -9.21 0.72 15.14
CA LEU A 7 -10.01 1.16 13.99
C LEU A 7 -9.32 2.26 13.19
N ASP A 8 -8.67 3.21 13.86
CA ASP A 8 -7.94 4.28 13.19
C ASP A 8 -6.69 3.78 12.46
N LEU A 9 -5.97 2.82 13.02
CA LEU A 9 -4.86 2.16 12.34
C LEU A 9 -5.33 1.44 11.07
N TRP A 10 -6.44 0.71 11.15
CA TRP A 10 -7.04 0.03 10.00
C TRP A 10 -7.50 1.01 8.91
N ARG A 11 -8.14 2.12 9.29
CA ARG A 11 -8.52 3.19 8.34
C ARG A 11 -7.30 3.78 7.64
N SER A 12 -6.24 4.04 8.39
CA SER A 12 -4.97 4.54 7.83
C SER A 12 -4.38 3.54 6.84
N ALA A 13 -4.34 2.25 7.20
CA ALA A 13 -3.85 1.18 6.33
C ALA A 13 -4.61 1.11 5.00
N LEU A 14 -5.94 1.14 5.05
CA LEU A 14 -6.79 1.13 3.85
C LEU A 14 -6.56 2.37 2.98
N THR A 15 -6.42 3.54 3.60
CA THR A 15 -6.17 4.80 2.88
C THR A 15 -4.82 4.77 2.17
N VAL A 16 -3.78 4.26 2.83
CA VAL A 16 -2.44 4.12 2.23
C VAL A 16 -2.46 3.08 1.10
N ALA A 17 -3.10 1.93 1.31
CA ALA A 17 -3.23 0.90 0.27
C ALA A 17 -3.99 1.41 -0.96
N ALA A 18 -5.08 2.14 -0.77
CA ALA A 18 -5.83 2.78 -1.85
C ALA A 18 -4.98 3.81 -2.60
N ALA A 19 -4.24 4.66 -1.88
CA ALA A 19 -3.38 5.67 -2.49
C ALA A 19 -2.22 5.06 -3.30
N VAL A 20 -1.60 3.99 -2.80
CA VAL A 20 -0.47 3.31 -3.45
C VAL A 20 -0.92 2.50 -4.68
N SER A 21 -2.13 1.94 -4.65
CA SER A 21 -2.69 1.18 -5.79
C SER A 21 -3.29 2.06 -6.89
N ALA A 22 -3.74 3.28 -6.57
CA ALA A 22 -4.33 4.22 -7.53
C ALA A 22 -3.52 4.42 -8.83
N PRO A 23 -2.21 4.73 -8.81
CA PRO A 23 -1.44 4.93 -10.05
C PRO A 23 -1.33 3.64 -10.88
N PHE A 24 -1.21 2.47 -10.24
CA PHE A 24 -1.21 1.18 -10.95
C PHE A 24 -2.54 0.88 -11.60
N LEU A 25 -3.65 1.16 -10.90
CA LEU A 25 -5.00 0.93 -11.42
C LEU A 25 -5.30 1.82 -12.63
N ILE A 26 -4.98 3.12 -12.53
CA ILE A 26 -5.22 4.08 -13.63
C ILE A 26 -4.40 3.68 -14.86
N THR A 27 -3.10 3.43 -14.68
CA THR A 27 -2.25 3.03 -15.81
C THR A 27 -2.65 1.68 -16.38
N GLY A 28 -2.95 0.70 -15.53
CA GLY A 28 -3.42 -0.62 -15.93
C GLY A 28 -4.73 -0.55 -16.72
N LEU A 29 -5.66 0.32 -16.33
CA LEU A 29 -6.90 0.56 -17.04
C LEU A 29 -6.64 1.14 -18.43
N VAL A 30 -5.87 2.22 -18.52
CA VAL A 30 -5.58 2.92 -19.79
C VAL A 30 -4.87 1.98 -20.76
N VAL A 31 -3.81 1.30 -20.30
CA VAL A 31 -3.00 0.42 -21.14
C VAL A 31 -3.75 -0.86 -21.47
N GLY A 32 -4.47 -1.45 -20.51
CA GLY A 32 -5.30 -2.62 -20.74
C GLY A 32 -6.38 -2.36 -21.78
N LEU A 33 -7.06 -1.22 -21.70
CA LEU A 33 -8.08 -0.81 -22.67
C LEU A 33 -7.46 -0.56 -24.05
N THR A 34 -6.36 0.18 -24.11
CA THR A 34 -5.68 0.49 -25.39
C THR A 34 -5.25 -0.79 -26.10
N VAL A 35 -4.64 -1.72 -25.37
CA VAL A 35 -4.22 -3.01 -25.91
C VAL A 35 -5.42 -3.84 -26.35
N ALA A 36 -6.50 -3.89 -25.58
CA ALA A 36 -7.71 -4.64 -25.93
C ALA A 36 -8.35 -4.14 -27.23
N VAL A 37 -8.37 -2.82 -27.47
CA VAL A 37 -8.87 -2.24 -28.72
C VAL A 37 -7.97 -2.62 -29.89
N ILE A 38 -6.64 -2.53 -29.74
CA ILE A 38 -5.68 -2.89 -30.80
C ILE A 38 -5.77 -4.37 -31.16
N GLN A 39 -5.86 -5.25 -30.15
CA GLN A 39 -6.03 -6.68 -30.36
C GLN A 39 -7.31 -6.99 -31.14
N THR A 40 -8.41 -6.33 -30.78
CA THR A 40 -9.71 -6.51 -31.45
C THR A 40 -9.67 -5.97 -32.88
N ALA A 41 -9.11 -4.78 -33.09
CA ALA A 41 -9.07 -4.13 -34.40
C ALA A 41 -8.19 -4.88 -35.42
N THR A 42 -7.10 -5.50 -34.96
CA THR A 42 -6.13 -6.18 -35.84
C THR A 42 -6.33 -7.70 -35.91
N GLN A 43 -7.26 -8.25 -35.13
CA GLN A 43 -7.49 -9.70 -34.98
C GLN A 43 -6.26 -10.49 -34.52
N LEU A 44 -5.26 -9.82 -33.92
CA LEU A 44 -4.04 -10.44 -33.41
C LEU A 44 -4.23 -10.81 -31.94
N GLN A 45 -4.42 -12.10 -31.67
CA GLN A 45 -4.62 -12.67 -30.33
C GLN A 45 -3.37 -13.39 -29.81
N GLU A 46 -2.20 -12.88 -30.16
CA GLU A 46 -0.91 -13.38 -29.67
C GLU A 46 -0.66 -12.90 -28.22
N SER A 47 -0.50 -13.84 -27.29
CA SER A 47 -0.32 -13.57 -25.86
C SER A 47 0.91 -12.68 -25.58
N ILE A 48 2.01 -12.87 -26.32
CA ILE A 48 3.27 -12.14 -26.15
C ILE A 48 3.10 -10.63 -26.45
N LEU A 49 2.28 -10.27 -27.44
CA LEU A 49 2.08 -8.88 -27.87
C LEU A 49 1.35 -8.03 -26.82
N THR A 50 0.57 -8.67 -25.94
CA THR A 50 -0.09 -7.99 -24.80
C THR A 50 0.78 -7.85 -23.57
N PHE A 51 1.79 -8.70 -23.45
CA PHE A 51 2.63 -8.75 -22.26
C PHE A 51 3.60 -7.56 -22.21
N VAL A 52 4.24 -7.26 -23.34
CA VAL A 52 5.27 -6.20 -23.43
C VAL A 52 4.72 -4.80 -23.09
N PRO A 53 3.60 -4.33 -23.67
CA PRO A 53 3.08 -2.99 -23.37
C PRO A 53 2.66 -2.85 -21.91
N LYS A 54 2.06 -3.91 -21.32
CA LYS A 54 1.67 -3.93 -19.90
C LYS A 54 2.88 -3.86 -18.97
N LEU A 55 3.94 -4.60 -19.27
CA LEU A 55 5.17 -4.57 -18.48
C LEU A 55 5.86 -3.20 -18.55
N ALA A 56 5.99 -2.64 -19.76
CA ALA A 56 6.56 -1.31 -19.95
C ALA A 56 5.79 -0.25 -19.17
N ALA A 57 4.45 -0.31 -19.19
CA ALA A 57 3.61 0.57 -18.41
C ALA A 57 3.81 0.44 -16.90
N ALA A 58 3.92 -0.78 -16.37
CA ALA A 58 4.20 -1.02 -14.95
C ALA A 58 5.57 -0.43 -14.55
N LEU A 59 6.59 -0.59 -15.38
CA LEU A 59 7.92 0.00 -15.15
C LEU A 59 7.87 1.53 -15.14
N ILE A 60 7.10 2.15 -16.04
CA ILE A 60 6.92 3.61 -16.05
C ILE A 60 6.24 4.08 -14.77
N VAL A 61 5.21 3.38 -14.29
CA VAL A 61 4.55 3.71 -13.01
C VAL A 61 5.53 3.64 -11.86
N ILE A 62 6.34 2.58 -11.78
CA ILE A 62 7.35 2.44 -10.74
C ILE A 62 8.41 3.54 -10.85
N ALA A 63 8.86 3.88 -12.05
CA ALA A 63 9.86 4.93 -12.25
C ALA A 63 9.35 6.31 -11.80
N LEU A 64 8.07 6.62 -12.06
CA LEU A 64 7.49 7.92 -11.74
C LEU A 64 6.95 8.01 -10.30
N ALA A 65 6.24 6.97 -9.84
CA ALA A 65 5.54 6.96 -8.56
C ALA A 65 6.28 6.18 -7.47
N GLY A 66 7.34 5.44 -7.80
CA GLY A 66 8.03 4.53 -6.86
C GLY A 66 8.56 5.23 -5.62
N HIS A 67 9.22 6.38 -5.77
CA HIS A 67 9.72 7.15 -4.63
C HIS A 67 8.59 7.57 -3.68
N TRP A 68 7.50 8.12 -4.23
CA TRP A 68 6.34 8.57 -3.45
C TRP A 68 5.61 7.42 -2.76
N MET A 69 5.51 6.26 -3.40
CA MET A 69 4.92 5.05 -2.80
C MET A 69 5.74 4.55 -1.63
N LEU A 70 7.06 4.49 -1.78
CA LEU A 70 7.98 4.07 -0.72
C LEU A 70 7.89 5.02 0.48
N ASP A 71 7.79 6.32 0.25
CA ASP A 71 7.61 7.31 1.32
C ASP A 71 6.27 7.12 2.06
N LYS A 72 5.16 6.86 1.35
CA LYS A 72 3.87 6.56 2.01
C LYS A 72 3.92 5.27 2.84
N LEU A 73 4.50 4.21 2.28
CA LEU A 73 4.65 2.91 2.97
C LEU A 73 5.54 3.05 4.21
N GLY A 74 6.68 3.73 4.08
CA GLY A 74 7.60 3.97 5.20
C GLY A 74 6.93 4.72 6.35
N ARG A 75 6.22 5.82 6.04
CA ARG A 75 5.46 6.58 7.05
C ARG A 75 4.40 5.73 7.75
N PHE A 76 3.68 4.91 6.99
CA PHE A 76 2.71 3.99 7.57
C PHE A 76 3.36 2.96 8.50
N THR A 77 4.49 2.36 8.10
CA THR A 77 5.21 1.38 8.92
C THR A 77 5.69 1.98 10.24
N THR A 78 6.28 3.19 10.21
CA THR A 78 6.70 3.87 11.44
C THR A 78 5.50 4.17 12.34
N ALA A 79 4.40 4.69 11.78
CA ALA A 79 3.18 4.97 12.53
C ALA A 79 2.59 3.71 13.18
N ALA A 80 2.57 2.59 12.45
CA ALA A 80 2.09 1.31 12.97
C ALA A 80 2.97 0.79 14.12
N PHE A 81 4.29 0.91 14.00
CA PHE A 81 5.23 0.46 15.02
C PHE A 81 5.16 1.32 16.29
N THR A 82 5.05 2.65 16.15
CA THR A 82 4.85 3.56 17.28
C THR A 82 3.55 3.25 18.03
N ALA A 83 2.45 3.04 17.30
CA ALA A 83 1.15 2.69 17.90
C ALA A 83 1.19 1.36 18.69
N GLN A 84 2.02 0.40 18.25
CA GLN A 84 2.21 -0.86 18.96
C GLN A 84 3.05 -0.69 20.25
N THR A 85 4.01 0.24 20.24
CA THR A 85 4.95 0.47 21.34
C THR A 85 4.31 1.16 22.55
N GLU A 86 3.45 2.17 22.35
CA GLU A 86 2.75 2.87 23.45
C GLU A 86 1.94 1.91 24.32
N SER A 87 1.36 0.85 23.73
CA SER A 87 0.60 -0.16 24.48
C SER A 87 1.43 -0.98 25.48
N GLN A 88 2.72 -1.15 25.22
CA GLN A 88 3.64 -1.91 26.08
C GLN A 88 4.19 -1.03 27.21
N THR A 89 4.44 0.24 26.94
CA THR A 89 4.97 1.19 27.93
C THR A 89 3.97 1.47 29.05
N ASP A 90 2.67 1.61 28.73
CA ASP A 90 1.62 1.81 29.74
C ASP A 90 1.46 0.60 30.67
N LEU A 91 1.52 -0.62 30.12
CA LEU A 91 1.44 -1.84 30.91
C LEU A 91 2.68 -2.03 31.80
N ALA A 92 3.87 -1.68 31.31
CA ALA A 92 5.09 -1.73 32.11
C ALA A 92 5.07 -0.70 33.25
N ALA A 93 4.54 0.50 33.02
CA ALA A 93 4.38 1.52 34.05
C ALA A 93 3.34 1.11 35.12
N GLU A 94 2.22 0.52 34.71
CA GLU A 94 1.18 0.01 35.63
C GLU A 94 1.67 -1.20 36.45
N VAL A 95 2.40 -2.13 35.84
CA VAL A 95 3.01 -3.28 36.56
C VAL A 95 4.11 -2.82 37.54
N ALA A 96 4.89 -1.80 37.19
CA ALA A 96 5.87 -1.20 38.10
C ALA A 96 5.20 -0.49 39.29
N ALA A 97 4.04 0.13 39.09
CA ALA A 97 3.28 0.79 40.16
C ALA A 97 2.57 -0.21 41.12
N THR A 98 2.33 -1.45 40.67
CA THR A 98 1.65 -2.50 41.46
C THR A 98 2.60 -3.50 42.11
N THR A 99 3.91 -3.42 41.85
CA THR A 99 4.92 -4.25 42.52
C THR A 99 5.37 -3.58 43.82
N PRO A 100 5.14 -4.17 45.01
CA PRO A 100 5.63 -3.60 46.26
C PRO A 100 7.16 -3.61 46.28
N SER A 101 7.78 -2.48 46.68
CA SER A 101 9.20 -2.46 47.06
C SER A 101 9.44 -3.53 48.14
N PRO A 102 10.50 -4.35 48.01
CA PRO A 102 10.93 -5.23 49.10
C PRO A 102 11.37 -4.43 50.33
#